data_AF-A0A6L9ZLV9-F1
#
_entry.id   AF-A0A6L9ZLV9-F1
#
_cell.length_a   1.000
_cell.length_b   1.000
_cell.length_c   1.000
_cell.angle_alpha   90.00
_cell.angle_beta   90.00
_cell.angle_gamma   90.00
#
_symmetry.space_group_name_H-M   'P 1'
#
loop_
_entity.id
_entity.type
_entity.pdbx_description
1 polymer ?
#
loop_
_entity_poly.entity_id
_entity_poly.type
_entity_poly.pdbx_seq_one_letter_code
_entity_poly.pdbx_strand_id
1 'polypeptide(L)'
;MATDYILFIHGVNTRQDRETPEYADKLFDLIQSNVEPSVQLKKIPLYWGNVVIEQEKELLGALKASKAWNEFWFRDFREKQILQFVGDGALYLSRHVSSLAIEQMSKQAYQGLEGYQDQDRLHLVTHSWGTIILFDVLFASRWDDPTIPGH
;
A
#
# COMPACT_ATOMS: atom_id res chain seq x y z
N MET A 1 19.83 14.21 17.61
CA MET A 1 18.41 14.32 18.04
C MET A 1 17.72 13.03 17.62
N ALA A 2 16.62 12.66 18.26
CA ALA A 2 15.82 11.53 17.81
C ALA A 2 15.19 11.87 16.44
N THR A 3 15.16 10.90 15.53
CA THR A 3 14.43 10.99 14.27
C THR A 3 13.03 10.40 14.47
N ASP A 4 12.02 11.12 14.03
CA ASP A 4 10.63 10.68 13.96
C ASP A 4 10.35 10.16 12.55
N TYR A 5 10.36 8.83 12.39
CA TYR A 5 10.01 8.15 11.15
C TYR A 5 8.49 8.07 11.03
N ILE A 6 7.95 8.50 9.89
CA ILE A 6 6.53 8.44 9.60
C ILE A 6 6.32 7.46 8.46
N LEU A 7 5.82 6.28 8.80
CA LEU A 7 5.56 5.20 7.87
C LEU A 7 4.11 5.25 7.42
N PHE A 8 3.91 5.42 6.12
CA PHE A 8 2.60 5.53 5.49
C PHE A 8 2.23 4.21 4.82
N ILE A 9 1.01 3.74 5.07
CA ILE A 9 0.44 2.56 4.41
C ILE A 9 -0.87 2.97 3.74
N HIS A 10 -0.86 2.97 2.41
CA HIS A 10 -2.08 3.16 1.63
C HIS A 10 -2.66 1.82 1.19
N GLY A 11 -3.97 1.69 1.32
CA GLY A 11 -4.66 0.42 1.13
C GLY A 11 -4.90 -0.02 -0.30
N VAL A 12 -4.88 0.91 -1.22
CA VAL A 12 -5.30 0.67 -2.61
C VAL A 12 -4.58 1.64 -3.51
N ASN A 13 -4.72 1.39 -4.80
CA ASN A 13 -4.17 2.24 -5.80
C ASN A 13 -4.80 3.64 -5.89
N THR A 14 -3.97 4.66 -6.12
CA THR A 14 -4.41 6.04 -6.43
C THR A 14 -4.04 6.38 -7.89
N ARG A 15 -4.75 5.81 -8.87
CA ARG A 15 -4.38 5.87 -10.31
C ARG A 15 -5.17 6.88 -11.13
N GLN A 16 -4.95 8.16 -10.92
CA GLN A 16 -5.14 9.08 -12.07
C GLN A 16 -3.94 9.01 -13.01
N ASP A 17 -2.73 8.83 -12.47
CA ASP A 17 -1.51 8.49 -13.20
C ASP A 17 -0.74 7.42 -12.41
N ARG A 18 0.01 6.55 -13.08
CA ARG A 18 0.69 5.39 -12.47
C ARG A 18 1.62 5.82 -11.32
N GLU A 19 1.64 5.00 -10.28
CA GLU A 19 1.98 5.38 -8.91
C GLU A 19 3.39 5.91 -8.66
N THR A 20 3.46 7.17 -8.22
CA THR A 20 4.53 7.66 -7.37
C THR A 20 4.10 7.58 -5.90
N PRO A 21 5.03 7.40 -4.95
CA PRO A 21 4.75 7.44 -3.51
C PRO A 21 4.29 8.81 -2.97
N GLU A 22 3.87 9.72 -3.87
CA GLU A 22 3.47 11.09 -3.58
C GLU A 22 2.16 11.20 -2.79
N TYR A 23 1.40 10.10 -2.64
CA TYR A 23 0.17 10.09 -1.85
C TYR A 23 0.38 10.56 -0.41
N ALA A 24 1.58 10.34 0.13
CA ALA A 24 1.95 10.72 1.49
C ALA A 24 2.43 12.17 1.59
N ASP A 25 2.80 12.81 0.47
CA ASP A 25 3.58 14.05 0.45
C ASP A 25 2.80 15.20 1.07
N LYS A 26 1.57 15.41 0.61
CA LYS A 26 0.73 16.50 1.13
C LYS A 26 0.52 16.40 2.65
N LEU A 27 0.30 15.20 3.17
CA LEU A 27 0.12 15.01 4.61
C LEU A 27 1.44 15.18 5.35
N PHE A 28 2.53 14.64 4.81
CA PHE A 28 3.86 14.81 5.39
C PHE A 28 4.29 16.28 5.45
N ASP A 29 4.08 17.05 4.39
CA ASP A 29 4.41 18.49 4.33
C ASP A 29 3.60 19.28 5.37
N LEU A 30 2.32 18.92 5.55
CA LEU A 30 1.48 19.51 6.60
C LEU A 30 1.99 19.15 7.99
N ILE A 31 2.39 17.90 8.24
CA ILE A 31 2.98 17.50 9.52
C ILE A 31 4.28 18.28 9.77
N GLN A 32 5.17 18.32 8.78
CA GLN A 32 6.45 19.02 8.87
C GLN A 32 6.28 20.51 9.16
N SER A 33 5.25 21.14 8.58
CA SER A 33 4.93 22.55 8.81
C SER A 33 4.33 22.85 10.19
N ASN A 34 3.85 21.83 10.93
CA ASN A 34 3.18 21.98 12.22
C ASN A 34 3.97 21.44 13.42
N VAL A 35 5.14 20.83 13.19
CA VAL A 35 6.07 20.43 14.26
C VAL A 35 7.13 21.49 14.50
N GLU A 36 7.81 21.42 15.65
CA GLU A 36 8.95 22.31 15.92
C GLU A 36 10.08 22.10 14.88
N PRO A 37 10.77 23.16 14.41
CA PRO A 37 11.86 23.03 13.44
C PRO A 37 13.05 22.16 13.91
N SER A 38 13.14 21.91 15.23
CA SER A 38 14.13 21.03 15.86
C SER A 38 13.83 19.55 15.63
N VAL A 39 12.60 19.18 15.28
CA VAL A 39 12.16 17.80 15.08
C VAL A 39 12.65 17.30 13.71
N GLN A 40 13.38 16.20 13.71
CA GLN A 40 13.85 15.55 12.50
C GLN A 40 12.82 14.51 12.04
N LEU A 41 12.08 14.80 10.97
CA LEU A 41 11.10 13.87 10.39
C LEU A 41 11.68 13.11 9.20
N LYS A 42 11.36 11.81 9.07
CA LYS A 42 11.67 11.01 7.87
C LYS A 42 10.43 10.29 7.35
N LYS A 43 10.05 10.58 6.10
CA LYS A 43 8.92 9.93 5.42
C LYS A 43 9.31 8.54 4.91
N ILE A 44 8.48 7.53 5.17
CA ILE A 44 8.59 6.18 4.60
C ILE A 44 7.25 5.83 3.95
N PRO A 45 7.07 6.07 2.64
CA PRO A 45 5.84 5.70 1.95
C PRO A 45 5.90 4.23 1.53
N LEU A 46 5.01 3.40 2.07
CA LEU A 46 4.85 2.01 1.63
C LEU A 46 3.88 1.93 0.46
N TYR A 47 4.22 1.05 -0.47
CA TYR A 47 3.63 0.99 -1.78
C TYR A 47 3.63 -0.45 -2.28
N TRP A 48 2.47 -0.95 -2.74
CA TRP A 48 2.32 -2.33 -3.21
C TRP A 48 1.36 -2.50 -4.40
N GLY A 49 0.79 -1.42 -4.93
CA GLY A 49 -0.20 -1.49 -6.02
C GLY A 49 0.36 -1.96 -7.37
N ASN A 50 1.68 -2.13 -7.47
CA ASN A 50 2.37 -2.76 -8.61
C ASN A 50 2.39 -4.29 -8.55
N VAL A 51 2.19 -4.89 -7.38
CA VAL A 51 2.30 -6.35 -7.17
C VAL A 51 1.27 -7.13 -7.99
N VAL A 52 0.13 -6.51 -8.28
CA VAL A 52 -1.03 -7.15 -8.91
C VAL A 52 -1.30 -6.69 -10.34
N ILE A 53 -0.40 -5.93 -10.96
CA ILE A 53 -0.63 -5.31 -12.27
C ILE A 53 -0.97 -6.36 -13.34
N GLU A 54 -0.29 -7.50 -13.35
CA GLU A 54 -0.54 -8.53 -14.37
C GLU A 54 -1.86 -9.25 -14.15
N GLN A 55 -2.20 -9.60 -12.90
CA GLN A 55 -3.47 -10.23 -12.55
C GLN A 55 -4.66 -9.29 -12.84
N GLU A 56 -4.48 -7.99 -12.61
CA GLU A 56 -5.48 -6.97 -12.93
C GLU A 56 -5.66 -6.83 -14.45
N LYS A 57 -4.57 -6.84 -15.23
CA LYS A 57 -4.65 -6.84 -16.70
C LYS A 57 -5.37 -8.07 -17.24
N GLU A 58 -5.10 -9.24 -16.68
CA GLU A 58 -5.78 -10.49 -17.04
C GLU A 58 -7.28 -10.41 -16.73
N LEU A 59 -7.65 -9.96 -15.54
CA LEU A 59 -9.04 -9.78 -15.12
C LEU A 59 -9.77 -8.77 -16.04
N LEU A 60 -9.13 -7.64 -16.32
CA LEU A 60 -9.66 -6.63 -17.24
C LEU A 60 -9.83 -7.19 -18.65
N GLY A 61 -8.87 -7.98 -19.14
CA GLY A 61 -8.95 -8.67 -20.42
C GLY A 61 -10.15 -9.61 -20.49
N ALA A 62 -10.34 -10.42 -19.45
CA ALA A 62 -11.48 -11.33 -19.33
C ALA A 62 -12.82 -10.58 -19.28
N LEU A 63 -12.88 -9.47 -18.54
CA LEU A 63 -14.06 -8.61 -18.50
C LEU A 63 -14.37 -8.01 -19.88
N LYS A 64 -13.36 -7.46 -20.58
CA LYS A 64 -13.50 -6.88 -21.92
C LYS A 64 -13.92 -7.90 -22.98
N ALA A 65 -13.55 -9.16 -22.81
CA ALA A 65 -13.94 -10.26 -23.70
C ALA A 65 -15.41 -10.69 -23.50
N SER A 66 -16.05 -10.33 -22.38
CA SER A 66 -17.44 -10.64 -22.12
C SER A 66 -18.38 -9.83 -23.02
N LYS A 67 -19.44 -10.47 -23.53
CA LYS A 67 -20.49 -9.80 -24.31
C LYS A 67 -21.16 -8.66 -23.53
N ALA A 68 -21.30 -8.83 -22.21
CA ALA A 68 -21.91 -7.85 -21.32
C ALA A 68 -21.06 -6.57 -21.17
N TRP A 69 -19.76 -6.60 -21.50
CA TRP A 69 -18.89 -5.45 -21.31
C TRP A 69 -19.36 -4.21 -22.08
N ASN A 70 -19.86 -4.42 -23.30
CA ASN A 70 -20.36 -3.34 -24.14
C ASN A 70 -21.70 -2.77 -23.69
N GLU A 71 -22.38 -3.45 -22.76
CA GLU A 71 -23.65 -3.00 -22.19
C GLU A 71 -23.44 -2.11 -20.96
N PHE A 72 -22.25 -2.14 -20.34
CA PHE A 72 -21.96 -1.32 -19.18
C PHE A 72 -21.75 0.15 -19.52
N TRP A 73 -22.37 1.03 -18.73
CA TRP A 73 -22.07 2.45 -18.73
C TRP A 73 -20.78 2.75 -17.95
N PHE A 74 -20.15 3.88 -18.28
CA PHE A 74 -18.95 4.41 -17.60
C PHE A 74 -17.78 3.40 -17.57
N ARG A 75 -17.52 2.71 -18.70
CA ARG A 75 -16.49 1.68 -18.83
C ARG A 75 -15.10 2.16 -18.37
N ASP A 76 -14.72 3.39 -18.72
CA ASP A 76 -13.44 3.98 -18.29
C ASP A 76 -13.34 4.14 -16.78
N PHE A 77 -14.41 4.55 -16.11
CA PHE A 77 -14.46 4.66 -14.65
C PHE A 77 -14.40 3.27 -13.99
N ARG A 78 -15.09 2.28 -14.58
CA ARG A 78 -15.06 0.89 -14.09
C ARG A 78 -13.67 0.28 -14.24
N GLU A 79 -12.99 0.51 -15.36
CA GLU A 79 -11.64 0.03 -15.63
C GLU A 79 -10.58 0.72 -14.76
N LYS A 80 -10.62 2.04 -14.67
CA LYS A 80 -9.55 2.85 -14.07
C LYS A 80 -9.75 3.17 -12.58
N GLN A 81 -10.88 2.78 -11.97
CA GLN A 81 -11.11 3.08 -10.55
C GLN A 81 -11.74 1.90 -9.82
N ILE A 82 -12.91 1.42 -10.25
CA ILE A 82 -13.61 0.35 -9.53
C ILE A 82 -12.81 -0.96 -9.60
N LEU A 83 -12.39 -1.39 -10.79
CA LEU A 83 -11.69 -2.65 -10.96
C LEU A 83 -10.34 -2.65 -10.24
N GLN A 84 -9.70 -1.50 -10.15
CA GLN A 84 -8.43 -1.33 -9.44
C GLN A 84 -8.62 -1.41 -7.94
N PHE A 85 -9.59 -0.67 -7.41
CA PHE A 85 -9.93 -0.71 -5.99
C PHE A 85 -10.40 -2.10 -5.54
N VAL A 86 -11.34 -2.69 -6.27
CA VAL A 86 -11.87 -4.03 -5.98
C VAL A 86 -10.83 -5.09 -6.27
N GLY A 87 -10.02 -4.91 -7.31
CA GLY A 87 -8.89 -5.77 -7.67
C GLY A 87 -7.89 -5.84 -6.54
N ASP A 88 -7.37 -4.71 -6.07
CA ASP A 88 -6.45 -4.65 -4.92
C ASP A 88 -7.07 -5.31 -3.68
N GLY A 89 -8.32 -4.96 -3.37
CA GLY A 89 -9.00 -5.48 -2.19
C GLY A 89 -9.25 -6.99 -2.23
N ALA A 90 -9.75 -7.50 -3.36
CA ALA A 90 -10.04 -8.92 -3.57
C ALA A 90 -8.76 -9.74 -3.75
N LEU A 91 -7.76 -9.19 -4.44
CA LEU A 91 -6.48 -9.86 -4.66
C LEU A 91 -5.71 -9.94 -3.34
N TYR A 92 -5.74 -8.95 -2.46
CA TYR A 92 -5.11 -9.06 -1.15
C TYR A 92 -5.68 -10.21 -0.29
N LEU A 93 -6.94 -10.62 -0.50
CA LEU A 93 -7.49 -11.80 0.18
C LEU A 93 -6.87 -13.12 -0.31
N SER A 94 -6.25 -13.13 -1.49
CA SER A 94 -5.43 -14.25 -1.94
C SER A 94 -4.15 -14.32 -1.12
N ARG A 95 -3.90 -15.47 -0.49
CA ARG A 95 -2.69 -15.70 0.31
C ARG A 95 -1.40 -15.36 -0.43
N HIS A 96 -1.31 -15.75 -1.71
CA HIS A 96 -0.14 -15.51 -2.55
C HIS A 96 0.09 -14.02 -2.83
N VAL A 97 -0.98 -13.27 -3.10
CA VAL A 97 -0.86 -11.83 -3.35
C VAL A 97 -0.55 -11.09 -2.05
N SER A 98 -1.19 -11.45 -0.94
CA SER A 98 -0.87 -10.85 0.36
C SER A 98 0.59 -11.05 0.74
N SER A 99 1.16 -12.23 0.48
CA SER A 99 2.57 -12.49 0.78
C SER A 99 3.50 -11.61 -0.07
N LEU A 100 3.21 -11.46 -1.37
CA LEU A 100 4.02 -10.61 -2.25
C LEU A 100 3.92 -9.13 -1.87
N ALA A 101 2.71 -8.66 -1.52
CA ALA A 101 2.47 -7.31 -1.06
C ALA A 101 3.25 -7.02 0.22
N ILE A 102 3.16 -7.92 1.21
CA ILE A 102 3.85 -7.78 2.49
C ILE A 102 5.36 -7.85 2.31
N GLU A 103 5.89 -8.78 1.50
CA GLU A 103 7.32 -8.86 1.22
C GLU A 103 7.85 -7.54 0.63
N GLN A 104 7.12 -6.94 -0.31
CA GLN A 104 7.50 -5.66 -0.91
C GLN A 104 7.44 -4.51 0.11
N MET A 105 6.36 -4.42 0.88
CA MET A 105 6.18 -3.39 1.91
C MET A 105 7.22 -3.51 3.03
N SER A 106 7.55 -4.73 3.46
CA SER A 106 8.59 -5.00 4.45
C SER A 106 9.96 -4.57 3.95
N LYS A 107 10.32 -4.88 2.70
CA LYS A 107 11.56 -4.40 2.07
C LYS A 107 11.66 -2.87 2.07
N GLN A 108 10.58 -2.19 1.69
CA GLN A 108 10.52 -0.72 1.70
C GLN A 108 10.60 -0.14 3.12
N ALA A 109 9.93 -0.77 4.09
CA ALA A 109 9.98 -0.36 5.49
C ALA A 109 11.39 -0.48 6.07
N TYR A 110 12.05 -1.63 5.87
CA TYR A 110 13.42 -1.84 6.34
C TYR A 110 14.39 -0.86 5.69
N GLN A 111 14.30 -0.63 4.36
CA GLN A 111 15.10 0.38 3.67
C GLN A 111 14.85 1.79 4.22
N GLY A 112 13.58 2.13 4.49
CA GLY A 112 13.22 3.43 5.08
C GLY A 112 13.77 3.61 6.49
N LEU A 113 13.86 2.52 7.26
CA LEU A 113 14.37 2.49 8.63
C LEU A 113 15.88 2.26 8.73
N GLU A 114 16.61 2.09 7.62
CA GLU A 114 18.06 1.97 7.67
C GLU A 114 18.71 3.14 8.44
N GLY A 115 19.61 2.78 9.36
CA GLY A 115 20.33 3.73 10.20
C GLY A 115 19.58 4.25 11.43
N TYR A 116 18.42 3.68 11.78
CA TYR A 116 17.69 4.05 13.01
C TYR A 116 18.55 3.89 14.27
N GLN A 117 18.27 4.72 15.27
CA GLN A 117 18.91 4.72 16.59
C GLN A 117 17.89 4.41 17.68
N ASP A 118 18.34 3.98 18.86
CA ASP A 118 17.46 3.54 19.96
C ASP A 118 16.46 4.60 20.44
N GLN A 119 16.82 5.89 20.36
CA GLN A 119 15.96 7.00 20.74
C GLN A 119 14.96 7.43 19.65
N ASP A 120 15.06 6.88 18.45
CA ASP A 120 14.20 7.23 17.33
C ASP A 120 12.78 6.69 17.53
N ARG A 121 11.82 7.27 16.81
CA ARG A 121 10.39 6.98 16.98
C ARG A 121 9.79 6.61 15.65
N LEU A 122 8.92 5.60 15.67
CA LEU A 122 8.15 5.18 14.50
C LEU A 122 6.68 5.54 14.70
N HIS A 123 6.14 6.32 13.77
CA HIS A 123 4.73 6.70 13.69
C HIS A 123 4.10 5.99 12.50
N LEU A 124 2.97 5.32 12.74
CA LEU A 124 2.25 4.58 11.70
C LEU A 124 1.05 5.40 11.25
N VAL A 125 1.00 5.74 9.97
CA VAL A 125 -0.12 6.44 9.33
C VAL A 125 -0.73 5.51 8.31
N THR A 126 -2.03 5.26 8.43
CA THR A 126 -2.71 4.30 7.57
C THR A 126 -4.07 4.82 7.10
N HIS A 127 -4.50 4.37 5.92
CA HIS A 127 -5.75 4.80 5.31
C HIS A 127 -6.52 3.64 4.68
N SER A 128 -7.83 3.57 4.98
CA SER A 128 -8.78 2.61 4.39
C SER A 128 -8.26 1.16 4.47
N TRP A 129 -8.07 0.48 3.33
CA TRP A 129 -7.53 -0.88 3.28
C TRP A 129 -6.12 -1.01 3.89
N GLY A 130 -5.36 0.08 3.96
CA GLY A 130 -4.03 0.08 4.57
C GLY A 130 -4.12 -0.27 6.05
N THR A 131 -5.24 0.07 6.69
CA THR A 131 -5.48 -0.25 8.10
C THR A 131 -5.67 -1.75 8.27
N ILE A 132 -6.41 -2.37 7.35
CA ILE A 132 -6.65 -3.81 7.34
C ILE A 132 -5.34 -4.56 7.10
N ILE A 133 -4.54 -4.11 6.12
CA ILE A 133 -3.21 -4.67 5.83
C ILE A 133 -2.30 -4.55 7.06
N LEU A 134 -2.24 -3.38 7.71
CA LEU A 134 -1.43 -3.18 8.90
C LEU A 134 -1.84 -4.11 10.04
N PHE A 135 -3.14 -4.24 10.28
CA PHE A 135 -3.66 -5.11 11.33
C PHE A 135 -3.38 -6.58 11.02
N ASP A 136 -3.50 -6.98 9.76
CA ASP A 136 -3.12 -8.31 9.34
C ASP A 136 -1.64 -8.59 9.62
N VAL A 137 -0.74 -7.69 9.21
CA VAL A 137 0.72 -7.83 9.44
C VAL A 137 1.06 -7.90 10.93
N LEU A 138 0.41 -7.09 11.77
CA LEU A 138 0.75 -7.01 13.19
C LEU A 138 0.10 -8.11 14.05
N PHE A 139 -1.05 -8.64 13.64
CA PHE A 139 -1.89 -9.45 14.53
C PHE A 139 -2.41 -10.76 13.94
N ALA A 140 -2.30 -10.99 12.64
CA ALA A 140 -2.81 -12.24 12.08
C ALA A 140 -1.88 -13.40 12.40
N SER A 141 -2.42 -14.44 13.03
CA SER A 141 -1.68 -15.66 13.41
C SER A 141 -1.11 -16.44 12.22
N ARG A 142 -1.52 -16.10 10.99
CA ARG A 142 -0.94 -16.66 9.77
C ARG A 142 0.52 -16.26 9.58
N TRP A 143 1.02 -15.26 10.30
CA TRP A 143 2.42 -14.86 10.28
C TRP A 143 3.24 -15.52 11.38
N ASP A 144 2.65 -16.36 12.24
CA ASP A 144 3.41 -17.07 13.31
C ASP A 144 4.15 -18.31 12.79
N ASP A 145 3.77 -18.80 11.60
CA ASP A 145 4.37 -19.97 10.96
C ASP A 145 5.47 -19.53 9.98
N PRO A 146 6.76 -19.80 10.27
CA PRO A 146 7.88 -19.39 9.42
C PRO A 146 7.92 -20.10 8.06
N THR A 147 7.06 -21.11 7.84
CA THR A 147 6.93 -21.78 6.54
C THR A 147 5.97 -21.04 5.60
N ILE A 148 5.24 -20.04 6.08
CA ILE A 148 4.31 -19.26 5.27
C ILE A 148 5.09 -18.21 4.45
N PRO A 149 4.89 -18.16 3.12
CA PRO A 149 5.52 -17.12 2.29
C PRO A 149 5.19 -15.71 2.80
N GLY A 150 6.20 -14.87 2.96
CA GLY A 150 6.06 -13.48 3.42
C GLY A 150 6.13 -13.27 4.94
N HIS A 151 6.38 -14.32 5.73
CA HIS A 151 6.85 -14.19 7.12
C HIS A 151 8.19 -13.44 7.18
#